data_AF-A0A520PNE7-F1
#
_entry.id   AF-A0A520PNE7-F1
#
_cell.length_a   1.000
_cell.length_b   1.000
_cell.length_c   1.000
_cell.angle_alpha   90.00
_cell.angle_beta   90.00
_cell.angle_gamma   90.00
#
_symmetry.space_group_name_H-M   'P 1'
#
loop_
_entity.id
_entity.type
_entity.pdbx_description
1 polymer ?
#
loop_
_entity_poly.entity_id
_entity_poly.type
_entity_poly.pdbx_seq_one_letter_code
_entity_poly.pdbx_strand_id
1 'polypeptide(L)'
;MTELEQYKQEVRERLKKIFKASGKSSRAFSESIGLKPTSFHKVLTGPAGLTIPLANSIELKHGYRAEWILNGKGNMKVSKRSQLSPLEICFLDVSFSSSQKWSILELLIFEKLNKNIDDQYWKNLRERVDSKIADSKRSVSQLNLERISQVFRELREEEKTCIENHDTQGQNKYALLTQTLLLATYFADKWYGVKNECAEYQELQTEDNLSDFEKLHSYINSLKEEIRE
;
A
#
# COMPACT_ATOMS: atom_id res chain seq x y z
N MET A 1 -29.32 34.40 1.24
CA MET A 1 -28.29 33.37 1.11
C MET A 1 -28.86 32.07 1.64
N THR A 2 -28.97 31.05 0.81
CA THR A 2 -29.43 29.72 1.25
C THR A 2 -28.30 29.00 1.99
N GLU A 3 -28.62 28.07 2.91
CA GLU A 3 -27.61 27.26 3.63
C GLU A 3 -26.62 26.56 2.66
N LEU A 4 -27.10 26.17 1.48
CA LEU A 4 -26.30 25.57 0.41
C LEU A 4 -25.28 26.54 -0.20
N GLU A 5 -25.63 27.82 -0.36
CA GLU A 5 -24.72 28.86 -0.84
C GLU A 5 -23.64 29.17 0.19
N GLN A 6 -24.02 29.20 1.47
CA GLN A 6 -23.11 29.42 2.59
C GLN A 6 -22.10 28.27 2.72
N TYR A 7 -22.58 27.02 2.64
CA TYR A 7 -21.72 25.83 2.59
C TYR A 7 -20.72 25.87 1.42
N LYS A 8 -21.19 26.19 0.20
CA LYS A 8 -20.31 26.29 -0.98
C LYS A 8 -19.26 27.39 -0.80
N GLN A 9 -19.60 28.50 -0.15
CA GLN A 9 -18.67 29.58 0.09
C GLN A 9 -17.59 29.20 1.11
N GLU A 10 -17.95 28.52 2.19
CA GLU A 10 -16.98 28.04 3.18
C GLU A 10 -15.98 27.03 2.58
N VAL A 11 -16.47 26.08 1.79
CA VAL A 11 -15.62 25.12 1.08
C VAL A 11 -14.63 25.83 0.15
N ARG A 12 -15.08 26.87 -0.56
CA ARG A 12 -14.20 27.69 -1.42
C ARG A 12 -13.14 28.44 -0.62
N GLU A 13 -13.47 29.00 0.52
CA GLU A 13 -12.49 29.70 1.36
C GLU A 13 -11.42 28.73 1.90
N ARG A 14 -11.81 27.52 2.31
CA ARG A 14 -10.86 26.45 2.68
C ARG A 14 -9.98 26.05 1.48
N LEU A 15 -10.55 25.91 0.29
CA LEU A 15 -9.80 25.61 -0.93
C LEU A 15 -8.81 26.74 -1.31
N LYS A 16 -9.22 28.01 -1.21
CA LYS A 16 -8.33 29.16 -1.44
C LYS A 16 -7.17 29.18 -0.45
N LYS A 17 -7.41 28.83 0.81
CA LYS A 17 -6.36 28.70 1.83
C LYS A 17 -5.35 27.63 1.45
N ILE A 18 -5.80 26.47 0.96
CA ILE A 18 -4.92 25.39 0.47
C ILE A 18 -4.13 25.84 -0.75
N PHE A 19 -4.79 26.47 -1.72
CA PHE A 19 -4.13 26.96 -2.93
C PHE A 19 -3.02 27.96 -2.60
N LYS A 20 -3.30 28.96 -1.75
CA LYS A 20 -2.29 29.92 -1.27
C LYS A 20 -1.15 29.23 -0.52
N ALA A 21 -1.46 28.28 0.35
CA ALA A 21 -0.46 27.53 1.12
C ALA A 21 0.41 26.60 0.25
N SER A 22 -0.07 26.19 -0.93
CA SER A 22 0.68 25.33 -1.84
C SER A 22 1.86 26.04 -2.52
N GLY A 23 1.83 27.38 -2.63
CA GLY A 23 2.83 28.17 -3.34
C GLY A 23 2.93 27.90 -4.85
N LYS A 24 2.02 27.09 -5.41
CA LYS A 24 2.04 26.69 -6.82
C LYS A 24 1.18 27.64 -7.68
N SER A 25 1.50 27.72 -8.97
CA SER A 25 0.63 28.39 -9.94
C SER A 25 -0.71 27.64 -10.09
N SER A 26 -1.77 28.35 -10.49
CA SER A 26 -3.11 27.78 -10.70
C SER A 26 -3.08 26.57 -11.67
N ARG A 27 -2.22 26.64 -12.68
CA ARG A 27 -1.97 25.53 -13.63
C ARG A 27 -1.30 24.33 -12.96
N ALA A 28 -0.19 24.53 -12.27
CA ALA A 28 0.54 23.44 -11.61
C ALA A 28 -0.28 22.79 -10.47
N PHE A 29 -1.11 23.57 -9.78
CA PHE A 29 -2.02 23.04 -8.76
C PHE A 29 -3.14 22.21 -9.38
N SER A 30 -3.81 22.70 -10.43
CA SER A 30 -4.87 21.97 -11.11
C SER A 30 -4.39 20.67 -11.76
N GLU A 31 -3.23 20.69 -12.43
CA GLU A 31 -2.61 19.49 -12.98
C GLU A 31 -2.28 18.46 -11.88
N SER A 32 -1.80 18.91 -10.71
CA SER A 32 -1.46 18.00 -9.61
C SER A 32 -2.64 17.24 -9.02
N ILE A 33 -3.85 17.79 -9.12
CA ILE A 33 -5.10 17.20 -8.62
C ILE A 33 -5.94 16.54 -9.73
N GLY A 34 -5.38 16.42 -10.94
CA GLY A 34 -6.04 15.77 -12.08
C GLY A 34 -7.13 16.60 -12.77
N LEU A 35 -7.11 17.93 -12.60
CA LEU A 35 -8.05 18.85 -13.25
C LEU A 35 -7.41 19.66 -14.38
N LYS A 36 -8.22 19.97 -15.39
CA LYS A 36 -7.86 21.01 -16.37
C LYS A 36 -7.86 22.39 -15.68
N PRO A 37 -6.92 23.31 -16.01
CA PRO A 37 -6.84 24.64 -15.40
C PRO A 37 -8.12 25.47 -15.51
N THR A 38 -8.85 25.32 -16.62
CA THR A 38 -10.14 25.99 -16.86
C THR A 38 -11.24 25.48 -15.92
N SER A 39 -11.27 24.18 -15.65
CA SER A 39 -12.20 23.56 -14.69
C SER A 39 -11.88 23.98 -13.26
N PHE A 40 -10.59 24.09 -12.90
CA PHE A 40 -10.17 24.53 -11.57
C PHE A 40 -10.59 25.98 -11.29
N HIS A 41 -10.50 26.88 -12.27
CA HIS A 41 -11.04 28.23 -12.14
C HIS A 41 -12.55 28.23 -11.84
N LYS A 42 -13.33 27.37 -12.50
CA LYS A 42 -14.77 27.23 -12.23
C LYS A 42 -15.07 26.70 -10.81
N VAL A 43 -14.17 25.93 -10.21
CA VAL A 43 -14.30 25.47 -8.81
C VAL A 43 -13.93 26.57 -7.81
N LEU A 44 -12.93 27.40 -8.14
CA LEU A 44 -12.46 28.52 -7.30
C LEU A 44 -13.41 29.72 -7.29
N THR A 45 -14.00 30.06 -8.44
CA THR A 45 -14.78 31.29 -8.63
C THR A 45 -16.18 31.07 -9.20
N GLY A 46 -16.47 29.88 -9.72
CA GLY A 46 -17.71 29.56 -10.44
C GLY A 46 -18.67 28.68 -9.63
N PRO A 47 -19.84 28.33 -10.21
CA PRO A 47 -20.91 27.60 -9.51
C PRO A 47 -20.58 26.13 -9.20
N ALA A 48 -19.49 25.60 -9.75
CA ALA A 48 -19.05 24.24 -9.54
C ALA A 48 -18.55 24.07 -8.09
N GLY A 49 -19.20 23.18 -7.34
CA GLY A 49 -18.75 22.79 -6.01
C GLY A 49 -17.53 21.87 -6.08
N LEU A 50 -16.76 21.79 -4.99
CA LEU A 50 -15.73 20.79 -4.85
C LEU A 50 -16.38 19.40 -4.70
N THR A 51 -16.04 18.46 -5.57
CA THR A 51 -16.55 17.08 -5.47
C THR A 51 -15.69 16.26 -4.52
N ILE A 52 -16.27 15.20 -3.93
CA ILE A 52 -15.56 14.29 -3.01
C ILE A 52 -14.30 13.68 -3.65
N PRO A 53 -14.30 13.18 -4.90
CA PRO A 53 -13.09 12.64 -5.52
C PRO A 53 -11.96 13.66 -5.64
N LEU A 54 -12.31 14.93 -5.86
CA LEU A 54 -11.33 16.01 -5.96
C LEU A 54 -10.76 16.39 -4.59
N ALA A 55 -11.59 16.39 -3.55
CA ALA A 55 -11.15 16.57 -2.18
C ALA A 55 -10.17 15.45 -1.75
N ASN A 56 -10.46 14.20 -2.09
CA ASN A 56 -9.56 13.06 -1.85
C ASN A 56 -8.24 13.18 -2.63
N SER A 57 -8.29 13.70 -3.86
CA SER A 57 -7.08 13.96 -4.66
C SER A 57 -6.21 15.06 -4.04
N ILE A 58 -6.83 16.09 -3.46
CA ILE A 58 -6.13 17.13 -2.70
C ILE A 58 -5.50 16.56 -1.43
N GLU A 59 -6.22 15.70 -0.72
CA GLU A 59 -5.70 14.99 0.46
C GLU A 59 -4.45 14.19 0.12
N LEU A 60 -4.51 13.37 -0.91
CA LEU A 60 -3.42 12.49 -1.31
C LEU A 60 -2.18 13.25 -1.79
N LYS A 61 -2.36 14.38 -2.50
CA LYS A 61 -1.26 15.12 -3.14
C LYS A 61 -0.71 16.27 -2.30
N HIS A 62 -1.56 16.93 -1.53
CA HIS A 62 -1.22 18.15 -0.79
C HIS A 62 -1.29 17.96 0.74
N GLY A 63 -1.85 16.85 1.22
CA GLY A 63 -1.91 16.54 2.65
C GLY A 63 -2.95 17.36 3.39
N TYR A 64 -4.08 17.67 2.75
CA TYR A 64 -5.21 18.35 3.39
C TYR A 64 -6.43 17.44 3.41
N ARG A 65 -6.94 17.12 4.60
CA ARG A 65 -8.01 16.13 4.77
C ARG A 65 -9.27 16.52 4.00
N ALA A 66 -9.80 15.62 3.17
CA ALA A 66 -10.99 15.86 2.37
C ALA A 66 -12.21 16.25 3.23
N GLU A 67 -12.37 15.59 4.38
CA GLU A 67 -13.39 15.90 5.38
C GLU A 67 -13.28 17.33 5.93
N TRP A 68 -12.06 17.81 6.17
CA TRP A 68 -11.83 19.18 6.61
C TRP A 68 -12.14 20.19 5.49
N ILE A 69 -11.78 19.86 4.24
CA ILE A 69 -12.06 20.74 3.10
C ILE A 69 -13.58 20.88 2.90
N LEU A 70 -14.31 19.77 2.93
CA LEU A 70 -15.75 19.75 2.65
C LEU A 70 -16.56 20.26 3.84
N ASN A 71 -16.24 19.83 5.06
CA ASN A 71 -17.13 20.02 6.22
C ASN A 71 -16.49 20.83 7.35
N GLY A 72 -15.20 21.18 7.25
CA GLY A 72 -14.47 21.90 8.29
C GLY A 72 -14.18 21.06 9.53
N LYS A 73 -14.50 19.77 9.52
CA LYS A 73 -14.32 18.83 10.63
C LYS A 73 -13.01 18.05 10.49
N GLY A 74 -12.41 17.69 11.62
CA GLY A 74 -11.16 16.94 11.67
C GLY A 74 -9.90 17.78 11.45
N ASN A 75 -8.76 17.10 11.35
CA ASN A 75 -7.45 17.75 11.21
C ASN A 75 -7.29 18.38 9.83
N MET A 76 -6.84 19.64 9.79
CA MET A 76 -6.63 20.39 8.54
C MET A 76 -5.56 19.76 7.66
N LYS A 77 -4.42 19.36 8.26
CA LYS A 77 -3.32 18.72 7.58
C LYS A 77 -3.21 17.26 7.99
N VAL A 78 -2.96 16.42 7.01
CA VAL A 78 -2.54 15.03 7.13
C VAL A 78 -1.20 14.91 6.43
N SER A 79 -0.30 14.08 6.94
CA SER A 79 0.98 13.81 6.29
C SER A 79 0.72 13.39 4.85
N LYS A 80 1.38 14.04 3.88
CA LYS A 80 1.26 13.65 2.47
C LYS A 80 1.66 12.19 2.35
N ARG A 81 1.06 11.43 1.43
CA ARG A 81 1.50 10.03 1.18
C ARG A 81 3.01 9.92 0.90
N SER A 82 3.62 10.96 0.32
CA SER A 82 5.06 11.05 0.07
C SER A 82 5.92 11.35 1.31
N GLN A 83 5.31 11.73 2.42
CA GLN A 83 5.96 12.02 3.71
C GLN A 83 5.67 10.93 4.76
N LEU A 84 4.86 9.94 4.40
CA LEU A 84 4.60 8.78 5.24
C LEU A 84 5.79 7.83 5.14
N SER A 85 6.15 7.26 6.29
CA SER A 85 7.05 6.12 6.35
C SER A 85 6.51 4.97 5.50
N PRO A 86 7.37 4.07 5.00
CA PRO A 86 6.93 2.88 4.29
C PRO A 86 5.90 2.06 5.08
N LEU A 87 6.03 2.04 6.42
CA LEU A 87 5.11 1.36 7.32
C LEU A 87 3.73 2.03 7.37
N GLU A 88 3.68 3.35 7.47
CA GLU A 88 2.41 4.10 7.38
C GLU A 88 1.74 3.93 6.01
N ILE A 89 2.50 3.87 4.92
CA ILE A 89 1.95 3.58 3.59
C ILE A 89 1.38 2.16 3.56
N CYS A 90 2.11 1.18 4.08
CA CYS A 90 1.65 -0.20 4.18
C CYS A 90 0.33 -0.25 4.94
N PHE A 91 0.24 0.37 6.12
CA PHE A 91 -0.99 0.41 6.92
C PHE A 91 -2.16 1.09 6.23
N LEU A 92 -1.91 2.13 5.42
CA LEU A 92 -2.95 2.74 4.59
C LEU A 92 -3.42 1.79 3.49
N ASP A 93 -2.49 1.10 2.83
CA ASP A 93 -2.80 0.14 1.76
C ASP A 93 -3.62 -1.06 2.29
N VAL A 94 -3.41 -1.47 3.56
CA VAL A 94 -4.20 -2.54 4.21
C VAL A 94 -5.42 -2.07 5.03
N SER A 95 -5.72 -0.76 5.04
CA SER A 95 -6.91 -0.08 5.63
C SER A 95 -7.66 -0.77 6.80
N PHE A 96 -7.51 -0.22 8.01
CA PHE A 96 -8.34 -0.22 9.24
C PHE A 96 -9.11 -1.45 9.77
N SER A 97 -9.02 -2.63 9.17
CA SER A 97 -9.50 -3.85 9.83
C SER A 97 -8.34 -4.51 10.57
N SER A 98 -8.23 -4.28 11.90
CA SER A 98 -7.16 -4.86 12.71
C SER A 98 -7.11 -6.39 12.62
N SER A 99 -8.26 -7.03 12.37
CA SER A 99 -8.37 -8.48 12.20
C SER A 99 -8.01 -8.98 10.80
N GLN A 100 -8.22 -8.18 9.74
CA GLN A 100 -8.00 -8.63 8.36
C GLN A 100 -6.76 -8.02 7.70
N LYS A 101 -6.05 -7.10 8.37
CA LYS A 101 -4.89 -6.40 7.81
C LYS A 101 -3.86 -7.37 7.18
N TRP A 102 -3.63 -8.52 7.82
CA TRP A 102 -2.66 -9.52 7.36
C TRP A 102 -3.13 -10.27 6.11
N SER A 103 -4.40 -10.67 6.07
CA SER A 103 -5.00 -11.30 4.89
C SER A 103 -5.02 -10.33 3.70
N ILE A 104 -5.29 -9.04 3.94
CA ILE A 104 -5.24 -8.00 2.90
C ILE A 104 -3.78 -7.81 2.43
N LEU A 105 -2.81 -7.77 3.35
CA LEU A 105 -1.40 -7.64 3.00
C LEU A 105 -0.93 -8.78 2.10
N GLU A 106 -1.31 -10.01 2.43
CA GLU A 106 -1.03 -11.20 1.63
C GLU A 106 -1.61 -11.08 0.22
N LEU A 107 -2.88 -10.71 0.09
CA LEU A 107 -3.52 -10.48 -1.21
C LEU A 107 -2.77 -9.43 -2.05
N LEU A 108 -2.38 -8.31 -1.44
CA LEU A 108 -1.64 -7.24 -2.12
C LEU A 108 -0.24 -7.71 -2.58
N ILE A 109 0.44 -8.55 -1.79
CA ILE A 109 1.71 -9.16 -2.19
C ILE A 109 1.51 -10.02 -3.45
N PHE A 110 0.52 -10.93 -3.44
CA PHE A 110 0.28 -11.83 -4.56
C PHE A 110 -0.22 -11.09 -5.80
N GLU A 111 -1.05 -10.05 -5.65
CA GLU A 111 -1.45 -9.18 -6.75
C GLU A 111 -0.24 -8.50 -7.40
N LYS A 112 0.66 -7.94 -6.59
CA LYS A 112 1.88 -7.27 -7.06
C LYS A 112 2.83 -8.23 -7.76
N LEU A 113 3.03 -9.43 -7.22
CA LEU A 113 3.89 -10.44 -7.84
C LEU A 113 3.30 -10.95 -9.16
N ASN A 114 2.00 -11.26 -9.21
CA ASN A 114 1.32 -11.63 -10.47
C ASN A 114 1.46 -10.54 -11.53
N LYS A 115 1.24 -9.28 -11.14
CA LYS A 115 1.40 -8.15 -12.06
C LYS A 115 2.82 -8.06 -12.61
N ASN A 116 3.84 -8.25 -11.78
CA ASN A 116 5.23 -8.25 -12.23
C ASN A 116 5.50 -9.36 -13.26
N ILE A 117 4.99 -10.58 -13.03
CA ILE A 117 5.11 -11.70 -13.97
C ILE A 117 4.50 -11.33 -15.33
N ASP A 118 3.29 -10.76 -15.33
CA ASP A 118 2.63 -10.34 -16.56
C ASP A 118 3.38 -9.20 -17.25
N ASP A 119 3.84 -8.19 -16.50
CA ASP A 119 4.60 -7.05 -17.03
C ASP A 119 5.90 -7.51 -17.71
N GLN A 120 6.62 -8.48 -17.11
CA GLN A 120 7.81 -9.09 -17.67
C GLN A 120 7.52 -9.92 -18.92
N TYR A 121 6.48 -10.74 -18.89
CA TYR A 121 6.06 -11.53 -20.05
C TYR A 121 5.79 -10.62 -21.26
N TRP A 122 5.01 -9.55 -21.05
CA TRP A 122 4.74 -8.58 -22.11
C TRP A 122 5.98 -7.80 -22.54
N LYS A 123 6.92 -7.53 -21.64
CA LYS A 123 8.20 -6.91 -21.97
C LYS A 123 9.05 -7.81 -22.88
N ASN A 124 9.19 -9.09 -22.53
CA ASN A 124 9.93 -10.08 -23.33
C ASN A 124 9.38 -10.21 -24.75
N LEU A 125 8.05 -10.26 -24.90
CA LEU A 125 7.41 -10.29 -26.20
C LEU A 125 7.67 -9.01 -27.02
N ARG A 126 7.64 -7.83 -26.38
CA ARG A 126 7.98 -6.56 -27.06
C ARG A 126 9.44 -6.52 -27.51
N GLU A 127 10.33 -7.15 -26.75
CA GLU A 127 11.77 -7.27 -27.06
C GLU A 127 12.09 -8.38 -28.08
N ARG A 128 11.05 -9.01 -28.66
CA ARG A 128 11.15 -10.09 -29.66
C ARG A 128 11.87 -11.35 -29.16
N VAL A 129 11.81 -11.61 -27.85
CA VAL A 129 12.17 -12.93 -27.31
C VAL A 129 11.21 -13.97 -27.90
N ASP A 130 11.73 -15.16 -28.22
CA ASP A 130 10.91 -16.28 -28.70
C ASP A 130 9.76 -16.54 -27.71
N SER A 131 8.54 -16.67 -28.24
CA SER A 131 7.34 -16.84 -27.40
C SER A 131 7.42 -18.06 -26.51
N LYS A 132 8.06 -19.16 -26.96
CA LYS A 132 8.26 -20.36 -26.15
C LYS A 132 9.18 -20.11 -24.96
N ILE A 133 10.21 -19.30 -25.15
CA ILE A 133 11.14 -18.91 -24.08
C ILE A 133 10.41 -17.99 -23.09
N ALA A 134 9.62 -17.03 -23.59
CA ALA A 134 8.84 -16.14 -22.75
C ALA A 134 7.77 -16.90 -21.93
N ASP A 135 7.07 -17.86 -22.54
CA ASP A 135 6.11 -18.73 -21.87
C ASP A 135 6.79 -19.60 -20.81
N SER A 136 7.93 -20.20 -21.14
CA SER A 136 8.70 -21.01 -20.19
C SER A 136 9.13 -20.21 -18.97
N LYS A 137 9.63 -18.97 -19.15
CA LYS A 137 9.97 -18.08 -18.04
C LYS A 137 8.74 -17.76 -17.19
N ARG A 138 7.62 -17.42 -17.83
CA ARG A 138 6.35 -17.14 -17.13
C ARG A 138 5.91 -18.32 -16.28
N SER A 139 5.98 -19.55 -16.80
CA SER A 139 5.63 -20.76 -16.06
C SER A 139 6.53 -20.99 -14.84
N VAL A 140 7.84 -20.73 -14.94
CA VAL A 140 8.76 -20.80 -13.79
C VAL A 140 8.38 -19.76 -12.73
N SER A 141 8.15 -18.51 -13.14
CA SER A 141 7.76 -17.45 -12.19
C SER A 141 6.41 -17.73 -11.52
N GLN A 142 5.44 -18.32 -12.23
CA GLN A 142 4.17 -18.78 -11.66
C GLN A 142 4.37 -19.90 -10.63
N LEU A 143 5.23 -20.88 -10.94
CA LEU A 143 5.55 -21.97 -10.02
C LEU A 143 6.27 -21.46 -8.77
N ASN A 144 7.14 -20.46 -8.90
CA ASN A 144 7.76 -19.78 -7.76
C ASN A 144 6.74 -19.00 -6.92
N LEU A 145 5.74 -18.38 -7.56
CA LEU A 145 4.64 -17.72 -6.84
C LEU A 145 3.81 -18.73 -6.04
N GLU A 146 3.52 -19.90 -6.61
CA GLU A 146 2.85 -21.00 -5.90
C GLU A 146 3.65 -21.49 -4.69
N ARG A 147 4.99 -21.63 -4.84
CA ARG A 147 5.88 -21.98 -3.71
C ARG A 147 5.84 -20.93 -2.59
N ILE A 148 5.82 -19.64 -2.93
CA ILE A 148 5.66 -18.57 -1.92
C ILE A 148 4.30 -18.69 -1.22
N SER A 149 3.22 -18.95 -1.97
CA SER A 149 1.88 -19.20 -1.40
C SER A 149 1.86 -20.41 -0.46
N GLN A 150 2.58 -21.47 -0.83
CA GLN A 150 2.68 -22.69 -0.03
C GLN A 150 3.34 -22.41 1.34
N VAL A 151 4.41 -21.61 1.39
CA VAL A 151 5.06 -21.22 2.65
C VAL A 151 4.07 -20.54 3.61
N PHE A 152 3.30 -19.56 3.14
CA PHE A 152 2.31 -18.87 3.98
C PHE A 152 1.16 -19.79 4.40
N ARG A 153 0.78 -20.75 3.54
CA ARG A 153 -0.23 -21.75 3.86
C ARG A 153 0.22 -22.71 4.95
N GLU A 154 1.45 -23.21 4.86
CA GLU A 154 2.03 -24.10 5.86
C GLU A 154 2.09 -23.42 7.23
N LEU A 155 2.57 -22.17 7.29
CA LEU A 155 2.59 -21.42 8.55
C LEU A 155 1.19 -21.25 9.18
N ARG A 156 0.14 -21.08 8.38
CA ARG A 156 -1.24 -21.00 8.87
C ARG A 156 -1.78 -22.33 9.36
N GLU A 157 -1.45 -23.43 8.67
CA GLU A 157 -1.87 -24.78 9.12
C GLU A 157 -1.17 -25.16 10.41
N GLU A 158 0.10 -24.78 10.58
CA GLU A 158 0.84 -24.92 11.84
C GLU A 158 0.21 -24.09 12.97
N GLU A 159 -0.11 -22.81 12.71
CA GLU A 159 -0.83 -21.96 13.68
C GLU A 159 -2.18 -22.59 14.08
N LYS A 160 -2.94 -23.08 13.10
CA LYS A 160 -4.22 -23.75 13.32
C LYS A 160 -4.07 -25.03 14.15
N THR A 161 -3.04 -25.82 13.88
CA THR A 161 -2.74 -27.04 14.64
C THR A 161 -2.42 -26.70 16.10
N CYS A 162 -1.68 -25.62 16.36
CA CYS A 162 -1.44 -25.13 17.73
C CYS A 162 -2.73 -24.70 18.42
N ILE A 163 -3.65 -24.01 17.71
CA ILE A 163 -4.97 -23.64 18.24
C ILE A 163 -5.77 -24.88 18.65
N GLU A 164 -5.83 -25.90 17.79
CA GLU A 164 -6.53 -27.16 18.07
C GLU A 164 -5.93 -27.89 19.29
N ASN A 165 -4.61 -27.82 19.44
CA ASN A 165 -3.88 -28.41 20.57
C ASN A 165 -3.84 -27.54 21.83
N HIS A 166 -4.47 -26.36 21.83
CA HIS A 166 -4.43 -25.38 22.93
C HIS A 166 -2.99 -24.95 23.31
N ASP A 167 -2.07 -24.97 22.34
CA ASP A 167 -0.69 -24.53 22.49
C ASP A 167 -0.57 -23.03 22.15
N THR A 168 -0.76 -22.19 23.18
CA THR A 168 -0.68 -20.73 23.04
C THR A 168 0.71 -20.25 22.62
N GLN A 169 1.78 -20.97 23.00
CA GLN A 169 3.14 -20.56 22.66
C GLN A 169 3.43 -20.84 21.18
N GLY A 170 3.07 -22.02 20.69
CA GLY A 170 3.18 -22.36 19.27
C GLY A 170 2.30 -21.47 18.40
N GLN A 171 1.08 -21.17 18.84
CA GLN A 171 0.19 -20.23 18.14
C GLN A 171 0.85 -18.86 17.95
N ASN A 172 1.36 -18.27 19.05
CA ASN A 172 2.01 -16.96 19.00
C ASN A 172 3.23 -16.98 18.08
N LYS A 173 4.06 -18.04 18.17
CA LYS A 173 5.23 -18.24 17.31
C LYS A 173 4.85 -18.19 15.83
N TYR A 174 3.90 -19.02 15.39
CA TYR A 174 3.55 -19.12 13.97
C TYR A 174 2.81 -17.88 13.46
N ALA A 175 1.97 -17.25 14.29
CA ALA A 175 1.36 -15.98 13.97
C ALA A 175 2.43 -14.89 13.76
N LEU A 176 3.39 -14.76 14.68
CA LEU A 176 4.45 -13.76 14.61
C LEU A 176 5.39 -13.97 13.41
N LEU A 177 5.76 -15.24 13.14
CA LEU A 177 6.51 -15.62 11.94
C LEU A 177 5.78 -15.20 10.67
N THR A 178 4.50 -15.53 10.55
CA THR A 178 3.67 -15.20 9.38
C THR A 178 3.62 -13.68 9.15
N GLN A 179 3.32 -12.92 10.20
CA GLN A 179 3.16 -11.46 10.12
C GLN A 179 4.47 -10.77 9.72
N THR A 180 5.58 -11.16 10.35
CA THR A 180 6.90 -10.60 10.03
C THR A 180 7.32 -10.95 8.61
N LEU A 181 7.05 -12.18 8.16
CA LEU A 181 7.37 -12.64 6.80
C LEU A 181 6.53 -11.92 5.73
N LEU A 182 5.26 -11.64 6.01
CA LEU A 182 4.41 -10.82 5.13
C LEU A 182 4.98 -9.41 4.96
N LEU A 183 5.37 -8.74 6.05
CA LEU A 183 5.98 -7.41 6.00
C LEU A 183 7.29 -7.43 5.21
N ALA A 184 8.17 -8.38 5.48
CA ALA A 184 9.43 -8.55 4.76
C ALA A 184 9.20 -8.78 3.26
N THR A 185 8.23 -9.61 2.91
CA THR A 185 7.88 -9.93 1.53
C THR A 185 7.32 -8.70 0.81
N TYR A 186 6.44 -7.93 1.46
CA TYR A 186 5.84 -6.71 0.93
C TYR A 186 6.87 -5.59 0.68
N PHE A 187 7.73 -5.33 1.68
CA PHE A 187 8.77 -4.30 1.57
C PHE A 187 9.92 -4.69 0.65
N ALA A 188 10.17 -5.98 0.48
CA ALA A 188 11.20 -6.52 -0.40
C ALA A 188 12.56 -5.84 -0.17
N ASP A 189 13.13 -5.16 -1.17
CA ASP A 189 14.44 -4.49 -1.07
C ASP A 189 14.48 -3.41 0.02
N LYS A 190 13.32 -2.85 0.39
CA LYS A 190 13.22 -1.85 1.45
C LYS A 190 13.18 -2.46 2.85
N TRP A 191 13.03 -3.78 2.96
CA TRP A 191 12.86 -4.47 4.24
C TRP A 191 13.97 -4.14 5.23
N TYR A 192 15.24 -4.22 4.82
CA TYR A 192 16.37 -3.95 5.71
C TYR A 192 16.40 -2.51 6.25
N GLY A 193 15.82 -1.56 5.51
CA GLY A 193 15.71 -0.17 5.94
C GLY A 193 14.55 0.09 6.92
N VAL A 194 13.56 -0.80 6.99
CA VAL A 194 12.32 -0.59 7.77
C VAL A 194 12.09 -1.63 8.86
N LYS A 195 12.78 -2.78 8.83
CA LYS A 195 12.53 -3.90 9.74
C LYS A 195 12.64 -3.53 11.22
N ASN A 196 13.55 -2.61 11.57
CA ASN A 196 13.74 -2.16 12.95
C ASN A 196 12.60 -1.25 13.44
N GLU A 197 11.74 -0.75 12.55
CA GLU A 197 10.55 0.02 12.86
C GLU A 197 9.30 -0.87 12.99
N CYS A 198 9.40 -2.16 12.61
CA CYS A 198 8.30 -3.12 12.70
C CYS A 198 8.28 -3.78 14.09
N ALA A 199 7.16 -3.64 14.81
CA ALA A 199 6.97 -4.26 16.12
C ALA A 199 7.09 -5.79 16.05
N GLU A 200 6.54 -6.38 14.99
CA GLU A 200 6.55 -7.83 14.76
C GLU A 200 7.99 -8.37 14.64
N TYR A 201 8.88 -7.65 13.96
CA TYR A 201 10.28 -8.04 13.86
C TYR A 201 11.02 -7.88 15.19
N GLN A 202 10.73 -6.84 15.96
CA GLN A 202 11.33 -6.63 17.28
C GLN A 202 10.94 -7.73 18.25
N GLU A 203 9.67 -8.12 18.28
CA GLU A 203 9.16 -9.21 19.11
C GLU A 203 9.78 -10.56 18.69
N LEU A 204 9.92 -10.80 17.39
CA LEU A 204 10.53 -12.02 16.85
C LEU A 204 12.00 -12.21 17.28
N GLN A 205 12.74 -11.12 17.52
CA GLN A 205 14.10 -11.18 18.05
C GLN A 205 14.16 -11.65 19.52
N THR A 206 13.07 -11.49 20.28
CA THR A 206 13.02 -11.87 21.70
C THR A 206 12.66 -13.33 21.93
N GLU A 207 11.98 -13.97 20.99
CA GLU A 207 11.41 -15.31 21.13
C GLU A 207 12.27 -16.45 20.54
N ASP A 208 13.53 -16.20 20.17
CA ASP A 208 14.43 -17.17 19.51
C ASP A 208 13.90 -17.72 18.16
N ASN A 209 12.92 -17.03 17.57
CA ASN A 209 12.30 -17.39 16.29
C ASN A 209 13.04 -16.79 15.07
N LEU A 210 14.15 -16.09 15.31
CA LEU A 210 14.91 -15.37 14.29
C LEU A 210 15.51 -16.29 13.24
N SER A 211 16.06 -17.43 13.63
CA SER A 211 16.65 -18.39 12.69
C SER A 211 15.61 -18.94 11.70
N ASP A 212 14.41 -19.26 12.19
CA ASP A 212 13.33 -19.79 11.34
C ASP A 212 12.85 -18.72 10.35
N PHE A 213 12.68 -17.48 10.83
CA PHE A 213 12.39 -16.34 9.97
C PHE A 213 13.46 -16.12 8.90
N GLU A 214 14.74 -16.10 9.25
CA GLU A 214 15.83 -15.84 8.31
C GLU A 214 15.90 -16.90 7.21
N LYS A 215 15.69 -18.18 7.54
CA LYS A 215 15.60 -19.27 6.56
C LYS A 215 14.44 -19.07 5.60
N LEU A 216 13.24 -18.82 6.11
CA LEU A 216 12.04 -18.62 5.28
C LEU A 216 12.15 -17.36 4.42
N HIS A 217 12.65 -16.27 4.99
CA HIS A 217 12.87 -15.01 4.28
C HIS A 217 13.90 -15.16 3.16
N SER A 218 15.01 -15.87 3.42
CA SER A 218 16.01 -16.18 2.39
C SER A 218 15.41 -17.02 1.25
N TYR A 219 14.63 -18.04 1.59
CA TYR A 219 13.97 -18.89 0.61
C TYR A 219 12.98 -18.09 -0.26
N ILE A 220 12.09 -17.31 0.35
CA ILE A 220 11.15 -16.44 -0.39
C ILE A 220 11.90 -15.45 -1.29
N ASN A 221 13.00 -14.86 -0.83
CA ASN A 221 13.78 -13.95 -1.66
C ASN A 221 14.41 -14.66 -2.87
N SER A 222 14.95 -15.88 -2.71
CA SER A 222 15.45 -16.63 -3.87
C SER A 222 14.38 -16.89 -4.93
N LEU A 223 13.15 -17.17 -4.51
CA LEU A 223 12.02 -17.37 -5.43
C LEU A 223 11.59 -16.06 -6.11
N LYS A 224 11.69 -14.92 -5.40
CA LYS A 224 11.33 -13.60 -5.91
C LYS A 224 12.32 -13.03 -6.91
N GLU A 225 13.61 -13.31 -6.77
CA GLU A 225 14.61 -12.86 -7.76
C GLU A 225 14.29 -13.41 -9.15
N GLU A 226 13.89 -14.68 -9.24
CA GLU A 226 13.43 -15.31 -10.49
C GLU A 226 12.06 -14.79 -11.00
N ILE A 227 11.35 -13.98 -10.21
CA ILE A 227 10.12 -13.26 -10.60
C ILE A 227 10.43 -11.79 -10.99
N ARG A 228 11.65 -11.32 -10.72
CA ARG A 228 12.09 -9.93 -10.95
C ARG A 228 13.03 -9.78 -12.14
N GLU A 229 13.72 -10.85 -12.54
CA GLU A 229 14.50 -10.97 -13.78
C GLU A 229 13.63 -11.11 -15.04
#